data_AF-A0A3L7NKK8-F1
#
_entry.id   AF-A0A3L7NKK8-F1
#
_cell.length_a   1.000
_cell.length_b   1.000
_cell.length_c   1.000
_cell.angle_alpha   90.00
_cell.angle_beta   90.00
_cell.angle_gamma   90.00
#
_symmetry.space_group_name_H-M   'P 1'
#
loop_
_entity.id
_entity.type
_entity.pdbx_description
1 polymer ?
#
loop_
_entity_poly.entity_id
_entity_poly.type
_entity_poly.pdbx_seq_one_letter_code
_entity_poly.pdbx_strand_id
1 'polypeptide(L)'
;MRVEIRMWPRFFGRGDAFVGMFAMLLVLSGSLGFAADDESSFTPIFNGTSLEGWEGKPEFWSVADGAIVGQTTAEKPTQGNTFLIWKQGKLDDFELRLTYRITGNNSGVQYRSKDMGDFVVGGYQADIDSGATYTGINYEERGRGILATRGERVTIAPDGKKTPGESIGKTEELQKLVKAGDWNEYRIVAQGKKLSHYVNGQLMSEVDDAETAKRAAEGILALQLHAGPPMKVEFKSVRLKRLKLADGRKKLVLVAGKASHGSGQHEFKAGNKLLEKCLKASAPMLVAQTYEGGWPADPTAFSNADAIFFFMDGGGGHPVVQSNRLAEVAALVKRGVGIACLHYAVEVPKEKGGAEFLDWLGGYFETDWSVNPTWELAATELAVGHPITRGVKPFVCNDEWYYHMRFRDSSGKVTPILTAIPPDSTRERPDGPHSNNPTVRSKKGSREVLAWAYERPEGGRGFGCTGAHFHANWGNNDFRRMMLNSLLWTSGLDVPVEGVASTVTPEELMANIDVK
;
A
#
# COMPACT_ATOMS: atom_id res chain seq x y z
N MET A 1 -30.53 36.48 -79.61
CA MET A 1 -31.76 37.27 -79.42
C MET A 1 -31.63 37.99 -78.09
N ARG A 2 -31.48 39.33 -78.17
CA ARG A 2 -31.61 40.42 -77.16
C ARG A 2 -31.38 40.09 -75.66
N VAL A 3 -30.30 40.58 -75.03
CA VAL A 3 -30.09 41.92 -74.38
C VAL A 3 -30.80 41.96 -73.02
N GLU A 4 -30.15 42.19 -71.86
CA GLU A 4 -29.64 43.49 -71.32
C GLU A 4 -28.79 43.17 -70.05
N ILE A 5 -27.50 43.47 -69.86
CA ILE A 5 -26.68 44.70 -69.64
C ILE A 5 -27.10 45.62 -68.47
N ARG A 6 -26.24 45.68 -67.41
CA ARG A 6 -25.62 46.85 -66.72
C ARG A 6 -25.24 46.43 -65.29
N MET A 7 -24.14 46.82 -64.62
CA MET A 7 -23.02 47.74 -64.88
C MET A 7 -21.89 47.38 -63.88
N TRP A 8 -20.63 47.67 -64.23
CA TRP A 8 -19.38 47.45 -63.47
C TRP A 8 -19.08 48.61 -62.49
N PRO A 9 -18.16 48.50 -61.49
CA PRO A 9 -16.72 48.62 -61.80
C PRO A 9 -15.68 47.94 -60.87
N ARG A 10 -14.55 47.54 -61.51
CA ARG A 10 -13.12 47.75 -61.10
C ARG A 10 -12.57 46.89 -59.93
N PHE A 11 -11.31 46.43 -59.88
CA PHE A 11 -10.08 46.57 -60.67
C PHE A 11 -9.17 45.34 -60.38
N PHE A 12 -8.54 44.77 -61.43
CA PHE A 12 -7.20 44.15 -61.59
C PHE A 12 -6.44 43.54 -60.36
N GLY A 13 -5.71 42.43 -60.48
CA GLY A 13 -5.23 41.73 -61.66
C GLY A 13 -4.39 40.48 -61.37
N ARG A 14 -4.08 39.79 -62.48
CA ARG A 14 -3.26 38.59 -62.74
C ARG A 14 -1.88 38.64 -62.04
N GLY A 15 -1.16 37.54 -61.79
CA GLY A 15 -1.28 36.15 -62.21
C GLY A 15 -0.04 35.36 -61.76
N ASP A 16 -0.14 34.04 -61.86
CA ASP A 16 0.91 33.02 -62.02
C ASP A 16 2.09 32.99 -61.03
N ALA A 17 1.98 32.07 -60.05
CA ALA A 17 3.04 31.78 -59.09
C ALA A 17 3.94 30.62 -59.57
N PHE A 18 5.22 30.97 -59.69
CA PHE A 18 6.38 30.13 -59.96
C PHE A 18 6.72 29.20 -58.79
N VAL A 19 7.27 28.04 -59.11
CA VAL A 19 7.84 27.03 -58.22
C VAL A 19 9.07 27.59 -57.49
N GLY A 20 9.08 27.50 -56.16
CA GLY A 20 10.23 27.84 -55.31
C GLY A 20 10.43 26.80 -54.20
N MET A 21 11.45 25.96 -54.36
CA MET A 21 11.86 24.92 -53.40
C MET A 21 12.76 25.55 -52.32
N PHE A 22 12.23 25.71 -51.10
CA PHE A 22 13.03 26.10 -49.93
C PHE A 22 13.45 24.86 -49.15
N ALA A 23 14.76 24.55 -49.20
CA ALA A 23 15.39 23.60 -48.30
C ALA A 23 15.57 24.26 -46.92
N MET A 24 14.82 23.79 -45.92
CA MET A 24 14.96 24.23 -44.54
C MET A 24 15.92 23.26 -43.82
N LEU A 25 17.14 23.72 -43.56
CA LEU A 25 18.09 23.04 -42.69
C LEU A 25 17.57 23.03 -41.25
N LEU A 26 17.12 21.87 -40.78
CA LEU A 26 16.84 21.61 -39.36
C LEU A 26 18.16 21.44 -38.61
N VAL A 27 18.56 22.48 -37.86
CA VAL A 27 19.58 22.35 -36.83
C VAL A 27 18.95 21.61 -35.66
N LEU A 28 19.27 20.32 -35.52
CA LEU A 28 19.00 19.53 -34.32
C LEU A 28 19.89 20.02 -33.18
N SER A 29 19.44 21.05 -32.46
CA SER A 29 19.93 21.34 -31.12
C SER A 29 19.42 20.24 -30.19
N GLY A 30 20.27 19.26 -29.89
CA GLY A 30 20.00 18.27 -28.85
C GLY A 30 19.94 18.93 -27.49
N SER A 31 18.76 19.35 -27.06
CA SER A 31 18.46 19.57 -25.65
C SER A 31 18.47 18.21 -24.96
N LEU A 32 19.43 18.03 -24.06
CA LEU A 32 19.39 16.99 -23.03
C LEU A 32 18.09 17.17 -22.24
N GLY A 33 17.04 16.48 -22.68
CA GLY A 33 15.81 16.36 -21.92
C GLY A 33 16.11 15.54 -20.68
N PHE A 34 16.28 16.22 -19.54
CA PHE A 34 15.98 15.59 -18.26
C PHE A 34 14.56 15.05 -18.39
N ALA A 35 14.39 13.73 -18.22
CA ALA A 35 13.07 13.14 -18.12
C ALA A 35 12.32 13.92 -17.03
N ALA A 36 11.29 14.67 -17.43
CA ALA A 36 10.36 15.23 -16.47
C ALA A 36 9.77 14.03 -15.72
N ASP A 37 10.12 13.91 -14.43
CA ASP A 37 9.58 12.86 -13.58
C ASP A 37 8.05 12.90 -13.67
N ASP A 38 7.42 11.74 -13.84
CA ASP A 38 5.97 11.63 -13.94
C ASP A 38 5.32 11.99 -12.60
N GLU A 39 4.96 13.26 -12.44
CA GLU A 39 4.27 13.81 -11.28
C GLU A 39 2.96 13.07 -10.97
N SER A 40 2.35 12.37 -11.94
CA SER A 40 1.13 11.57 -11.70
C SER A 40 1.38 10.35 -10.80
N SER A 41 2.64 9.95 -10.62
CA SER A 41 3.03 8.83 -9.75
C SER A 41 3.17 9.19 -8.27
N PHE A 42 2.95 10.46 -7.90
CA PHE A 42 3.01 10.96 -6.53
C PHE A 42 1.62 11.21 -5.93
N THR A 43 1.40 10.69 -4.73
CA THR A 43 0.16 10.89 -3.98
C THR A 43 0.38 11.94 -2.88
N PRO A 44 -0.43 13.00 -2.80
CA PRO A 44 -0.41 13.93 -1.66
C PRO A 44 -0.75 13.21 -0.35
N ILE A 45 0.04 13.46 0.70
CA ILE A 45 -0.23 12.97 2.07
C ILE A 45 -0.52 14.11 3.06
N PHE A 46 -0.61 15.34 2.55
CA PHE A 46 -1.06 16.52 3.26
C PHE A 46 -2.09 17.26 2.40
N ASN A 47 -3.22 17.61 3.00
CA ASN A 47 -4.37 18.17 2.29
C ASN A 47 -4.29 19.70 2.09
N GLY A 48 -3.33 20.38 2.73
CA GLY A 48 -3.17 21.83 2.66
C GLY A 48 -4.07 22.64 3.60
N THR A 49 -5.00 22.02 4.33
CA THR A 49 -6.04 22.72 5.10
C THR A 49 -6.13 22.31 6.56
N SER A 50 -5.69 21.09 6.91
CA SER A 50 -5.71 20.58 8.28
C SER A 50 -4.58 19.57 8.53
N LEU A 51 -4.32 19.27 9.80
CA LEU A 51 -3.41 18.20 10.20
C LEU A 51 -4.08 16.82 10.19
N GLU A 52 -5.13 16.61 9.39
CA GLU A 52 -5.76 15.30 9.27
C GLU A 52 -4.75 14.24 8.83
N GLY A 53 -4.66 13.15 9.57
CA GLY A 53 -3.65 12.10 9.36
C GLY A 53 -2.28 12.40 9.97
N TRP A 54 -2.11 13.53 10.65
CA TRP A 54 -0.90 13.93 11.34
C TRP A 54 -1.17 14.17 12.83
N GLU A 55 -0.21 13.82 13.69
CA GLU A 55 -0.35 14.00 15.14
C GLU A 55 0.95 14.52 15.74
N GLY A 56 0.83 15.50 16.62
CA GLY A 56 1.93 16.18 17.28
C GLY A 56 1.40 17.04 18.42
N LYS A 57 2.32 17.68 19.15
CA LYS A 57 1.96 18.60 20.24
C LYS A 57 1.24 19.85 19.68
N PRO A 58 -0.07 20.05 19.94
CA PRO A 58 -0.90 21.04 19.26
C PRO A 58 -0.48 22.49 19.53
N GLU A 59 0.25 22.76 20.61
CA GLU A 59 0.81 24.08 20.92
C GLU A 59 1.93 24.52 19.96
N PHE A 60 2.52 23.58 19.22
CA PHE A 60 3.65 23.83 18.31
C PHE A 60 3.31 23.69 16.83
N TRP A 61 2.21 22.98 16.50
CA TRP A 61 1.87 22.60 15.14
C TRP A 61 0.53 23.18 14.71
N SER A 62 0.51 23.78 13.52
CA SER A 62 -0.70 24.35 12.91
C SER A 62 -0.65 24.26 11.39
N VAL A 63 -1.71 24.72 10.72
CA VAL A 63 -1.73 24.90 9.26
C VAL A 63 -1.99 26.37 8.96
N ALA A 64 -1.16 26.97 8.11
CA ALA A 64 -1.34 28.32 7.59
C ALA A 64 -0.87 28.40 6.13
N ASP A 65 -1.60 29.15 5.30
CA ASP A 65 -1.25 29.41 3.89
C ASP A 65 -0.94 28.15 3.07
N GLY A 66 -1.68 27.06 3.29
CA GLY A 66 -1.47 25.80 2.58
C GLY A 66 -0.26 25.00 3.05
N ALA A 67 0.35 25.35 4.19
CA ALA A 67 1.54 24.72 4.75
C ALA A 67 1.31 24.23 6.19
N ILE A 68 1.94 23.10 6.53
CA ILE A 68 2.17 22.70 7.92
C ILE A 68 3.19 23.66 8.52
N VAL A 69 2.87 24.26 9.67
CA VAL A 69 3.74 25.20 10.38
C VAL A 69 4.12 24.61 11.73
N GLY A 70 5.43 24.42 11.95
CA GLY A 70 6.02 24.13 13.24
C GLY A 70 6.73 25.36 13.79
N GLN A 71 6.45 25.75 15.03
CA GLN A 71 7.03 26.97 15.60
C GLN A 71 7.33 26.86 17.10
N THR A 72 8.49 27.37 17.51
CA THR A 72 8.82 27.68 18.90
C THR A 72 9.06 29.18 19.06
N THR A 73 8.74 29.72 20.23
CA THR A 73 9.06 31.11 20.59
C THR A 73 9.87 31.15 21.89
N ALA A 74 10.37 32.33 22.28
CA ALA A 74 11.07 32.48 23.55
C ALA A 74 10.15 32.17 24.74
N GLU A 75 8.86 32.49 24.62
CA GLU A 75 7.82 32.25 25.63
C GLU A 75 7.29 30.81 25.58
N LYS A 76 7.42 30.14 24.43
CA LYS A 76 6.97 28.76 24.20
C LYS A 76 8.10 27.91 23.59
N PRO A 77 9.17 27.64 24.35
CA PRO A 77 10.20 26.71 23.91
C PRO A 77 9.68 25.26 24.03
N THR A 78 10.24 24.35 23.24
CA THR A 78 10.11 22.92 23.49
C THR A 78 11.24 22.44 24.41
N GLN A 79 10.94 21.51 25.33
CA GLN A 79 11.92 20.97 26.29
C GLN A 79 12.87 19.92 25.67
N GLY A 80 12.54 19.46 24.46
CA GLY A 80 13.34 18.53 23.65
C GLY A 80 12.81 18.52 22.21
N ASN A 81 13.52 17.84 21.31
CA ASN A 81 13.04 17.69 19.93
C ASN A 81 11.65 17.04 19.95
N THR A 82 10.69 17.68 19.30
CA THR A 82 9.31 17.20 19.17
C THR A 82 8.98 17.04 17.69
N PHE A 83 8.06 16.13 17.38
CA PHE A 83 7.80 15.73 16.00
C PHE A 83 6.31 15.74 15.68
N LEU A 84 5.97 16.10 14.44
CA LEU A 84 4.66 15.86 13.86
C LEU A 84 4.72 14.56 13.07
N ILE A 85 4.04 13.52 13.54
CA ILE A 85 4.09 12.17 12.98
C ILE A 85 2.92 11.96 12.02
N TRP A 86 3.21 11.45 10.82
CA TRP A 86 2.17 10.97 9.92
C TRP A 86 1.63 9.63 10.42
N LYS A 87 0.34 9.58 10.78
CA LYS A 87 -0.31 8.45 11.45
C LYS A 87 -1.02 7.48 10.50
N GLN A 88 -1.14 7.81 9.22
CA GLN A 88 -1.93 6.99 8.29
C GLN A 88 -1.16 5.74 7.82
N GLY A 89 0.18 5.73 7.85
CA GLY A 89 0.95 4.59 7.39
C GLY A 89 2.43 4.59 7.82
N LYS A 90 3.13 3.50 7.46
CA LYS A 90 4.59 3.36 7.59
C LYS A 90 5.24 3.35 6.22
N LEU A 91 6.47 3.86 6.13
CA LEU A 91 7.29 3.93 4.93
C LEU A 91 8.25 2.76 4.84
N ASP A 92 8.31 2.09 3.69
CA ASP A 92 9.29 1.09 3.29
C ASP A 92 10.21 1.69 2.21
N ASP A 93 10.19 1.18 0.96
CA ASP A 93 10.90 1.80 -0.17
C ASP A 93 10.03 2.89 -0.79
N PHE A 94 10.54 4.13 -0.83
CA PHE A 94 9.77 5.29 -1.25
C PHE A 94 10.62 6.41 -1.84
N GLU A 95 9.93 7.30 -2.53
CA GLU A 95 10.38 8.66 -2.83
C GLU A 95 9.40 9.66 -2.22
N LEU A 96 9.90 10.59 -1.42
CA LEU A 96 9.15 11.69 -0.83
C LEU A 96 9.59 12.99 -1.49
N ARG A 97 8.63 13.83 -1.84
CA ARG A 97 8.85 15.21 -2.25
C ARG A 97 8.07 16.14 -1.34
N LEU A 98 8.72 17.23 -0.95
CA LEU A 98 8.07 18.34 -0.26
C LEU A 98 8.80 19.63 -0.58
N THR A 99 8.16 20.75 -0.25
CA THR A 99 8.83 22.04 -0.23
C THR A 99 8.81 22.59 1.19
N TYR A 100 9.91 23.22 1.59
CA TYR A 100 10.07 23.75 2.94
C TYR A 100 10.65 25.17 2.92
N ARG A 101 10.38 25.93 3.97
CA ARG A 101 11.15 27.13 4.34
C ARG A 101 11.38 27.13 5.85
N ILE A 102 12.49 27.71 6.29
CA ILE A 102 12.89 27.69 7.70
C ILE A 102 13.58 29.00 8.11
N THR A 103 13.37 29.41 9.35
CA THR A 103 14.08 30.52 10.00
C THR A 103 14.45 30.17 11.45
N GLY A 104 15.61 30.62 11.92
CA GLY A 104 16.03 30.60 13.33
C GLY A 104 16.97 29.46 13.73
N ASN A 105 16.52 28.21 13.57
CA ASN A 105 17.24 26.99 14.03
C ASN A 105 17.28 25.93 12.90
N ASN A 106 17.44 24.66 13.25
CA ASN A 106 17.38 23.51 12.36
C ASN A 106 16.07 22.71 12.52
N SER A 107 15.82 21.82 11.57
CA SER A 107 14.67 20.91 11.50
C SER A 107 15.10 19.67 10.70
N GLY A 108 14.17 18.79 10.38
CA GLY A 108 14.43 17.63 9.54
C GLY A 108 13.18 16.82 9.27
N VAL A 109 13.33 15.89 8.34
CA VAL A 109 12.30 14.92 7.97
C VAL A 109 12.79 13.54 8.39
N GLN A 110 12.15 12.99 9.42
CA GLN A 110 12.40 11.63 9.88
C GLN A 110 11.71 10.63 8.96
N TYR A 111 12.40 9.58 8.55
CA TYR A 111 11.84 8.53 7.72
C TYR A 111 12.40 7.15 8.09
N ARG A 112 11.57 6.12 7.93
CA ARG A 112 11.85 4.78 8.45
C ARG A 112 12.23 4.80 9.95
N SER A 113 11.76 5.82 10.66
CA SER A 113 12.09 6.06 12.05
C SER A 113 11.13 5.32 12.98
N LYS A 114 11.40 5.37 14.28
CA LYS A 114 10.56 4.77 15.32
C LYS A 114 9.97 5.86 16.20
N ASP A 115 8.66 5.75 16.46
CA ASP A 115 7.98 6.51 17.50
C ASP A 115 8.44 5.96 18.85
N MET A 116 9.01 6.83 19.69
CA MET A 116 9.48 6.50 21.04
C MET A 116 8.50 6.99 22.13
N GLY A 117 7.31 7.47 21.74
CA GLY A 117 6.32 8.05 22.65
C GLY A 117 6.55 9.55 22.90
N ASP A 118 5.51 10.23 23.37
CA ASP A 118 5.49 11.70 23.61
C ASP A 118 6.00 12.53 22.42
N PHE A 119 5.71 12.07 21.20
CA PHE A 119 6.19 12.70 19.97
C PHE A 119 7.71 12.84 19.90
N VAL A 120 8.45 11.89 20.49
CA VAL A 120 9.90 11.74 20.33
C VAL A 120 10.16 10.67 19.27
N VAL A 121 11.03 10.96 18.30
CA VAL A 121 11.32 10.07 17.18
C VAL A 121 12.82 9.83 17.07
N GLY A 122 13.23 8.59 16.76
CA GLY A 122 14.62 8.22 16.48
C GLY A 122 14.73 7.37 15.22
N GLY A 123 15.78 7.58 14.42
CA GLY A 123 15.97 6.95 13.11
C GLY A 123 16.57 7.89 12.08
N TYR A 124 16.47 7.55 10.80
CA TYR A 124 17.05 8.34 9.72
C TYR A 124 16.35 9.68 9.54
N GLN A 125 17.16 10.71 9.38
CA GLN A 125 16.71 12.07 9.21
C GLN A 125 17.39 12.73 8.00
N ALA A 126 16.56 13.39 7.19
CA ALA A 126 17.00 14.37 6.21
C ALA A 126 16.96 15.76 6.84
N ASP A 127 18.13 16.30 7.16
CA ASP A 127 18.23 17.54 7.92
C ASP A 127 17.98 18.77 7.05
N ILE A 128 17.41 19.78 7.71
CA ILE A 128 17.07 21.11 7.21
C ILE A 128 17.67 22.11 8.19
N ASP A 129 18.29 23.16 7.68
CA ASP A 129 18.94 24.19 8.51
C ASP A 129 18.60 25.57 7.98
N SER A 130 18.35 26.52 8.88
CA SER A 130 18.33 27.94 8.52
C SER A 130 19.74 28.52 8.37
N GLY A 131 20.74 27.84 8.96
CA GLY A 131 22.16 28.08 8.75
C GLY A 131 22.72 27.38 7.50
N ALA A 132 24.05 27.28 7.44
CA ALA A 132 24.77 26.74 6.30
C ALA A 132 25.29 25.30 6.50
N THR A 133 24.94 24.66 7.62
CA THR A 133 25.66 23.47 8.10
C THR A 133 24.94 22.18 7.72
N TYR A 134 23.65 22.05 8.06
CA TYR A 134 23.00 20.73 8.08
C TYR A 134 22.06 20.44 6.90
N THR A 135 21.61 21.44 6.14
CA THR A 135 20.70 21.17 5.00
C THR A 135 21.32 20.17 4.02
N GLY A 136 20.64 19.03 3.82
CA GLY A 136 21.02 18.00 2.84
C GLY A 136 21.87 16.85 3.38
N ILE A 137 22.23 16.84 4.68
CA ILE A 137 23.00 15.72 5.26
C ILE A 137 22.11 14.49 5.51
N ASN A 138 22.75 13.33 5.67
CA ASN A 138 22.12 12.13 6.21
C ASN A 138 22.50 12.00 7.69
N TYR A 139 21.51 12.07 8.57
CA TYR A 139 21.66 11.96 10.01
C TYR A 139 20.83 10.80 10.56
N GLU A 140 21.21 10.27 11.72
CA GLU A 140 20.43 9.26 12.44
C GLU A 140 20.19 9.72 13.88
N GLU A 141 19.00 10.28 14.11
CA GLU A 141 18.58 10.83 15.39
C GLU A 141 18.46 9.73 16.44
N ARG A 142 19.07 9.97 17.60
CA ARG A 142 19.20 8.98 18.69
C ARG A 142 19.84 7.66 18.25
N GLY A 143 20.65 7.69 17.19
CA GLY A 143 21.39 6.55 16.66
C GLY A 143 22.86 6.90 16.42
N ARG A 144 23.34 6.62 15.22
CA ARG A 144 24.75 6.76 14.81
C ARG A 144 25.19 8.21 14.53
N GLY A 145 24.29 9.19 14.65
CA GLY A 145 24.58 10.59 14.35
C GLY A 145 24.75 10.83 12.85
N ILE A 146 25.70 11.68 12.46
CA ILE A 146 25.95 12.00 11.04
C ILE A 146 26.43 10.76 10.29
N LEU A 147 25.68 10.32 9.29
CA LEU A 147 26.03 9.21 8.40
C LEU A 147 26.82 9.70 7.18
N ALA A 148 26.40 10.81 6.59
CA ALA A 148 27.11 11.50 5.51
C ALA A 148 26.81 13.01 5.59
N THR A 149 27.85 13.83 5.45
CA THR A 149 27.70 15.28 5.31
C THR A 149 27.39 15.68 3.86
N ARG A 150 27.06 16.96 3.64
CA ARG A 150 26.77 17.46 2.30
C ARG A 150 28.01 17.38 1.42
N GLY A 151 27.86 16.78 0.24
CA GLY A 151 28.93 16.51 -0.70
C GLY A 151 29.47 15.08 -0.64
N GLU A 152 29.03 14.27 0.32
CA GLU A 152 29.55 12.92 0.54
C GLU A 152 28.63 11.83 0.01
N ARG A 153 29.27 10.79 -0.53
CA ARG A 153 28.70 9.43 -0.57
C ARG A 153 29.39 8.61 0.50
N VAL A 154 28.63 7.83 1.26
CA VAL A 154 29.19 6.96 2.30
C VAL A 154 28.63 5.55 2.16
N THR A 155 29.50 4.55 2.19
CA THR A 155 29.09 3.16 2.40
C THR A 155 29.35 2.78 3.86
N ILE A 156 28.32 2.27 4.54
CA ILE A 156 28.43 1.70 5.89
C ILE A 156 28.46 0.19 5.72
N ALA A 157 29.58 -0.45 6.06
CA ALA A 157 29.72 -1.89 5.97
C ALA A 157 28.90 -2.63 7.05
N PRO A 158 28.71 -3.96 6.95
CA PRO A 158 27.94 -4.73 7.93
C PRO A 158 28.45 -4.63 9.38
N ASP A 159 29.74 -4.31 9.58
CA ASP A 159 30.38 -4.09 10.87
C ASP A 159 30.25 -2.63 11.38
N GLY A 160 29.56 -1.76 10.63
CA GLY A 160 29.38 -0.34 10.93
C GLY A 160 30.51 0.56 10.43
N LYS A 161 31.55 0.02 9.78
CA LYS A 161 32.66 0.83 9.25
C LYS A 161 32.18 1.71 8.09
N LYS A 162 32.37 3.02 8.22
CA LYS A 162 32.07 4.01 7.18
C LYS A 162 33.24 4.16 6.22
N THR A 163 32.98 4.10 4.92
CA THR A 163 33.96 4.34 3.85
C THR A 163 33.43 5.41 2.89
N PRO A 164 34.19 6.48 2.60
CA PRO A 164 33.76 7.48 1.63
C PRO A 164 33.73 6.89 0.22
N GLY A 165 32.72 7.26 -0.55
CA GLY A 165 32.63 7.02 -1.99
C GLY A 165 33.09 8.23 -2.80
N GLU A 166 32.75 8.24 -4.09
CA GLU A 166 33.00 9.40 -4.95
C GLU A 166 32.28 10.64 -4.42
N SER A 167 33.01 11.75 -4.29
CA SER A 167 32.44 13.03 -3.85
C SER A 167 31.36 13.51 -4.82
N ILE A 168 30.27 14.04 -4.27
CA ILE A 168 29.21 14.69 -5.05
C ILE A 168 29.61 16.12 -5.42
N GLY A 169 30.35 16.79 -4.54
CA GLY A 169 30.78 18.18 -4.70
C GLY A 169 31.29 18.77 -3.39
N LYS A 170 31.83 19.99 -3.46
CA LYS A 170 32.26 20.73 -2.27
C LYS A 170 31.06 21.27 -1.51
N THR A 171 31.09 21.19 -0.18
CA THR A 171 29.96 21.57 0.67
C THR A 171 29.57 23.04 0.48
N GLU A 172 30.54 23.93 0.26
CA GLU A 172 30.31 25.37 0.07
C GLU A 172 29.61 25.67 -1.26
N GLU A 173 29.92 24.90 -2.32
CA GLU A 173 29.25 25.07 -3.62
C GLU A 173 27.82 24.54 -3.58
N LEU A 174 27.61 23.40 -2.91
CA LEU A 174 26.29 22.82 -2.73
C LEU A 174 25.39 23.69 -1.82
N GLN A 175 25.95 24.33 -0.78
CA GLN A 175 25.23 25.28 0.08
C GLN A 175 24.61 26.44 -0.69
N LYS A 176 25.30 26.96 -1.72
CA LYS A 176 24.80 28.11 -2.52
C LYS A 176 23.49 27.83 -3.23
N LEU A 177 23.14 26.54 -3.40
CA LEU A 177 21.90 26.11 -4.03
C LEU A 177 20.72 26.11 -3.04
N VAL A 178 20.98 26.20 -1.73
CA VAL A 178 19.95 26.30 -0.70
C VAL A 178 19.56 27.77 -0.53
N LYS A 179 18.28 28.07 -0.74
CA LYS A 179 17.73 29.43 -0.64
C LYS A 179 17.41 29.75 0.83
N ALA A 180 18.30 30.46 1.51
CA ALA A 180 18.12 30.82 2.90
C ALA A 180 16.84 31.64 3.13
N GLY A 181 16.01 31.20 4.08
CA GLY A 181 14.74 31.87 4.43
C GLY A 181 13.62 31.77 3.38
N ASP A 182 13.86 31.12 2.25
CA ASP A 182 12.89 30.97 1.16
C ASP A 182 12.54 29.49 0.91
N TRP A 183 11.62 29.24 -0.02
CA TRP A 183 11.15 27.92 -0.38
C TRP A 183 12.20 27.11 -1.14
N ASN A 184 12.50 25.94 -0.60
CA ASN A 184 13.37 24.93 -1.18
C ASN A 184 12.57 23.64 -1.41
N GLU A 185 12.86 22.93 -2.50
CA GLU A 185 12.38 21.56 -2.70
C GLU A 185 13.32 20.59 -1.98
N TYR A 186 12.74 19.62 -1.27
CA TYR A 186 13.46 18.48 -0.71
C TYR A 186 12.90 17.21 -1.32
N ARG A 187 13.77 16.39 -1.90
CA ARG A 187 13.46 15.04 -2.38
C ARG A 187 14.29 14.04 -1.59
N ILE A 188 13.61 13.05 -1.01
CA ILE A 188 14.22 11.96 -0.24
C ILE A 188 13.90 10.65 -0.97
N VAL A 189 14.94 9.90 -1.33
CA VAL A 189 14.78 8.55 -1.90
C VAL A 189 15.38 7.55 -0.93
N ALA A 190 14.54 6.69 -0.38
CA ALA A 190 14.99 5.57 0.45
C ALA A 190 14.56 4.28 -0.25
N GLN A 191 15.54 3.55 -0.81
CA GLN A 191 15.28 2.35 -1.60
C GLN A 191 16.27 1.25 -1.22
N GLY A 192 15.74 0.16 -0.66
CA GLY A 192 16.54 -0.90 -0.04
C GLY A 192 17.44 -0.31 1.05
N LYS A 193 18.74 -0.35 0.79
CA LYS A 193 19.77 0.15 1.71
C LYS A 193 20.30 1.55 1.36
N LYS A 194 19.92 2.09 0.21
CA LYS A 194 20.39 3.38 -0.27
C LYS A 194 19.46 4.50 0.17
N LEU A 195 20.04 5.54 0.75
CA LEU A 195 19.38 6.75 1.24
C LEU A 195 19.98 7.95 0.52
N SER A 196 19.20 8.65 -0.31
CA SER A 196 19.67 9.78 -1.12
C SER A 196 18.84 11.02 -0.82
N HIS A 197 19.52 12.13 -0.48
CA HIS A 197 18.89 13.41 -0.17
C HIS A 197 19.22 14.42 -1.26
N TYR A 198 18.18 15.07 -1.80
CA TYR A 198 18.30 16.08 -2.83
C TYR A 198 17.63 17.37 -2.36
N VAL A 199 18.25 18.51 -2.67
CA VAL A 199 17.68 19.83 -2.43
C VAL A 199 17.72 20.63 -3.73
N ASN A 200 16.58 21.19 -4.14
CA ASN A 200 16.41 21.92 -5.41
C ASN A 200 16.97 21.16 -6.64
N GLY A 201 16.71 19.84 -6.69
CA GLY A 201 17.16 18.95 -7.77
C GLY A 201 18.62 18.48 -7.68
N GLN A 202 19.44 19.07 -6.80
CA GLN A 202 20.83 18.69 -6.62
C GLN A 202 20.96 17.60 -5.54
N LEU A 203 21.67 16.51 -5.84
CA LEU A 203 22.05 15.50 -4.85
C LEU A 203 22.97 16.15 -3.80
N MET A 204 22.61 16.03 -2.53
CA MET A 204 23.33 16.63 -1.40
C MET A 204 24.13 15.59 -0.61
N SER A 205 23.57 14.43 -0.35
CA SER A 205 24.28 13.32 0.30
C SER A 205 23.67 11.98 -0.10
N GLU A 206 24.47 10.92 -0.03
CA GLU A 206 24.01 9.56 -0.26
C GLU A 206 24.68 8.57 0.70
N VAL A 207 23.89 7.66 1.27
CA VAL A 207 24.36 6.58 2.13
C VAL A 207 23.93 5.24 1.56
N ASP A 208 24.86 4.29 1.46
CA ASP A 208 24.57 2.86 1.28
C ASP A 208 24.81 2.16 2.63
N ASP A 209 23.73 1.81 3.34
CA ASP A 209 23.80 1.24 4.68
C ASP A 209 23.69 -0.30 4.66
N ALA A 210 24.82 -1.00 4.75
CA ALA A 210 24.86 -2.45 4.83
C ALA A 210 24.81 -2.99 6.28
N GLU A 211 24.73 -2.13 7.30
CA GLU A 211 24.70 -2.53 8.72
C GLU A 211 23.30 -3.01 9.13
N THR A 212 22.92 -4.22 8.71
CA THR A 212 21.56 -4.78 8.92
C THR A 212 21.12 -4.82 10.38
N ALA A 213 22.06 -4.86 11.33
CA ALA A 213 21.77 -4.86 12.77
C ALA A 213 21.19 -3.52 13.27
N LYS A 214 21.47 -2.41 12.57
CA LYS A 214 20.97 -1.06 12.94
C LYS A 214 20.08 -0.45 11.87
N ARG A 215 20.27 -0.80 10.61
CA ARG A 215 19.53 -0.24 9.49
C ARG A 215 18.03 -0.49 9.60
N ALA A 216 17.24 0.56 9.41
CA ALA A 216 15.80 0.44 9.27
C ALA A 216 15.40 0.20 7.80
N ALA A 217 14.61 -0.86 7.56
CA ALA A 217 13.99 -1.13 6.26
C ALA A 217 12.60 -0.47 6.13
N GLU A 218 11.96 -0.17 7.26
CA GLU A 218 10.66 0.47 7.33
C GLU A 218 10.51 1.27 8.62
N GLY A 219 9.52 2.16 8.68
CA GLY A 219 9.17 2.92 9.89
C GLY A 219 8.27 4.12 9.61
N ILE A 220 8.14 5.05 10.56
CA ILE A 220 7.26 6.20 10.42
C ILE A 220 7.89 7.32 9.57
N LEU A 221 7.03 8.27 9.16
CA LEU A 221 7.41 9.58 8.65
C LEU A 221 7.09 10.63 9.72
N ALA A 222 8.01 11.55 10.00
CA ALA A 222 7.73 12.66 10.90
C ALA A 222 8.51 13.94 10.55
N LEU A 223 7.95 15.09 10.91
CA LEU A 223 8.57 16.41 10.72
C LEU A 223 9.08 16.92 12.06
N GLN A 224 10.33 17.36 12.11
CA GLN A 224 10.98 17.77 13.36
C GLN A 224 10.75 19.25 13.67
N LEU A 225 10.54 19.54 14.95
CA LEU A 225 10.78 20.86 15.54
C LEU A 225 11.88 20.71 16.60
N HIS A 226 13.02 21.35 16.36
CA HIS A 226 14.21 21.21 17.20
C HIS A 226 14.10 22.05 18.47
N ALA A 227 14.69 21.58 19.58
CA ALA A 227 14.80 22.36 20.81
C ALA A 227 15.84 23.49 20.69
N GLY A 228 15.73 24.52 21.54
CA GLY A 228 16.70 25.61 21.59
C GLY A 228 16.12 26.94 21.07
N PRO A 229 16.91 27.76 20.34
CA PRO A 229 16.47 29.08 19.91
C PRO A 229 15.13 29.06 19.16
N PRO A 230 14.34 30.15 19.25
CA PRO A 230 13.08 30.29 18.52
C PRO A 230 13.25 29.98 17.04
N MET A 231 12.32 29.20 16.50
CA MET A 231 12.34 28.80 15.10
C MET A 231 10.96 28.70 14.52
N LYS A 232 10.90 28.79 13.19
CA LYS A 232 9.73 28.48 12.39
C LYS A 232 10.16 27.63 11.20
N VAL A 233 9.48 26.52 10.99
CA VAL A 233 9.62 25.68 9.81
C VAL A 233 8.25 25.47 9.18
N GLU A 234 8.19 25.51 7.86
CA GLU A 234 6.96 25.39 7.11
C GLU A 234 7.14 24.36 6.00
N PHE A 235 6.19 23.44 5.86
CA PHE A 235 6.21 22.37 4.86
C PHE A 235 4.93 22.41 4.02
N LYS A 236 5.06 22.34 2.69
CA LYS A 236 3.92 22.24 1.76
C LYS A 236 4.22 21.27 0.63
N SER A 237 3.16 20.86 -0.07
CA SER A 237 3.23 19.92 -1.19
C SER A 237 3.90 18.61 -0.80
N VAL A 238 3.58 18.07 0.39
CA VAL A 238 4.11 16.81 0.88
C VAL A 238 3.46 15.66 0.11
N ARG A 239 4.25 14.99 -0.73
CA ARG A 239 3.81 13.95 -1.65
C ARG A 239 4.70 12.73 -1.58
N LEU A 240 4.10 11.56 -1.71
CA LEU A 240 4.75 10.27 -1.53
C LEU A 240 4.53 9.38 -2.74
N LYS A 241 5.60 8.72 -3.18
CA LYS A 241 5.57 7.64 -4.16
C LYS A 241 6.17 6.39 -3.53
N ARG A 242 5.40 5.31 -3.46
CA ARG A 242 5.93 4.01 -3.05
C ARG A 242 6.73 3.39 -4.18
N LEU A 243 7.88 2.83 -3.85
CA LEU A 243 8.72 2.08 -4.78
C LEU A 243 8.55 0.59 -4.52
N LYS A 244 8.82 -0.23 -5.55
CA LYS A 244 8.95 -1.67 -5.36
C LYS A 244 10.15 -1.95 -4.46
N LEU A 245 10.01 -2.95 -3.60
CA LEU A 245 11.05 -3.35 -2.66
C LEU A 245 12.31 -3.78 -3.43
N ALA A 246 13.42 -3.09 -3.21
CA ALA A 246 14.65 -3.26 -3.97
C ALA A 246 15.36 -4.59 -3.71
N ASP A 247 15.02 -5.27 -2.62
CA ASP A 247 15.55 -6.59 -2.28
C ASP A 247 14.75 -7.75 -2.92
N GLY A 248 13.80 -7.45 -3.79
CA GLY A 248 13.04 -8.44 -4.55
C GLY A 248 11.93 -9.14 -3.75
N ARG A 249 11.75 -8.79 -2.48
CA ARG A 249 10.61 -9.28 -1.69
C ARG A 249 9.29 -8.77 -2.27
N LYS A 250 8.23 -9.53 -2.05
CA LYS A 250 6.86 -9.16 -2.43
C LYS A 250 6.15 -8.47 -1.28
N LYS A 251 5.20 -7.58 -1.60
CA LYS A 251 4.36 -6.88 -0.62
C LYS A 251 2.94 -7.43 -0.63
N LEU A 252 2.48 -7.94 0.50
CA LEU A 252 1.08 -8.29 0.74
C LEU A 252 0.45 -7.26 1.66
N VAL A 253 -0.63 -6.63 1.19
CA VAL A 253 -1.45 -5.73 2.01
C VAL A 253 -2.63 -6.50 2.58
N LEU A 254 -2.69 -6.59 3.90
CA LEU A 254 -3.76 -7.25 4.65
C LEU A 254 -4.74 -6.16 5.12
N VAL A 255 -5.99 -6.21 4.66
CA VAL A 255 -7.02 -5.21 4.99
C VAL A 255 -8.00 -5.84 5.98
N ALA A 256 -7.95 -5.37 7.22
CA ALA A 256 -8.86 -5.76 8.28
C ALA A 256 -10.05 -4.81 8.37
N GLY A 257 -11.27 -5.37 8.33
CA GLY A 257 -12.51 -4.62 8.54
C GLY A 257 -12.63 -4.00 9.94
N LYS A 258 -13.72 -3.27 10.16
CA LYS A 258 -14.12 -2.82 11.50
C LYS A 258 -14.81 -3.99 12.21
N ALA A 259 -14.83 -3.95 13.54
CA ALA A 259 -15.62 -4.89 14.33
C ALA A 259 -17.10 -4.83 13.89
N SER A 260 -17.65 -5.96 13.46
CA SER A 260 -19.07 -6.10 13.05
C SER A 260 -19.78 -7.28 13.74
N HIS A 261 -19.01 -8.32 14.07
CA HIS A 261 -19.33 -9.55 14.83
C HIS A 261 -19.70 -9.40 16.31
N GLY A 262 -20.31 -10.42 16.94
CA GLY A 262 -20.10 -10.72 18.37
C GLY A 262 -18.64 -11.14 18.65
N SER A 263 -18.23 -11.22 19.92
CA SER A 263 -16.85 -11.62 20.25
C SER A 263 -16.52 -13.03 19.74
N GLY A 264 -15.36 -13.20 19.13
CA GLY A 264 -14.93 -14.46 18.52
C GLY A 264 -15.52 -14.72 17.14
N GLN A 265 -16.33 -13.80 16.61
CA GLN A 265 -16.92 -13.85 15.27
C GLN A 265 -16.41 -12.66 14.45
N HIS A 266 -16.01 -12.90 13.21
CA HIS A 266 -15.54 -11.85 12.28
C HIS A 266 -14.46 -10.97 12.89
N GLU A 267 -13.55 -11.59 13.65
CA GLU A 267 -12.42 -10.93 14.30
C GLU A 267 -11.34 -10.58 13.27
N PHE A 268 -11.66 -9.61 12.40
CA PHE A 268 -10.87 -9.23 11.24
C PHE A 268 -9.48 -8.77 11.62
N LYS A 269 -9.38 -7.90 12.64
CA LYS A 269 -8.12 -7.40 13.15
C LYS A 269 -7.25 -8.53 13.69
N ALA A 270 -7.80 -9.34 14.60
CA ALA A 270 -7.06 -10.43 15.22
C ALA A 270 -6.57 -11.44 14.18
N GLY A 271 -7.44 -11.84 13.24
CA GLY A 271 -7.09 -12.80 12.18
C GLY A 271 -5.98 -12.29 11.28
N ASN A 272 -6.06 -11.02 10.81
CA ASN A 272 -5.00 -10.44 9.99
C ASN A 272 -3.66 -10.35 10.74
N LYS A 273 -3.66 -9.91 12.01
CA LYS A 273 -2.42 -9.84 12.83
C LYS A 273 -1.78 -11.21 13.06
N LEU A 274 -2.60 -12.23 13.28
CA LEU A 274 -2.14 -13.60 13.46
C LEU A 274 -1.52 -14.13 12.16
N LEU A 275 -2.15 -13.90 11.01
CA LEU A 275 -1.61 -14.28 9.70
C LEU A 275 -0.33 -13.51 9.38
N GLU A 276 -0.30 -12.20 9.62
CA GLU A 276 0.89 -11.34 9.46
C GLU A 276 2.08 -11.87 10.27
N LYS A 277 1.85 -12.23 11.54
CA LYS A 277 2.86 -12.88 12.40
C LYS A 277 3.38 -14.18 11.78
N CYS A 278 2.49 -15.06 11.34
CA CYS A 278 2.86 -16.35 10.77
C CYS A 278 3.67 -16.19 9.47
N LEU A 279 3.23 -15.29 8.58
CA LEU A 279 3.93 -14.99 7.33
C LEU A 279 5.31 -14.38 7.60
N LYS A 280 5.40 -13.43 8.55
CA LYS A 280 6.68 -12.82 8.92
C LYS A 280 7.69 -13.85 9.45
N ALA A 281 7.22 -14.87 10.16
CA ALA A 281 8.08 -15.93 10.71
C ALA A 281 8.55 -16.93 9.64
N SER A 282 7.72 -17.22 8.62
CA SER A 282 7.91 -18.39 7.76
C SER A 282 8.01 -18.08 6.26
N ALA A 283 7.78 -16.84 5.83
CA ALA A 283 7.82 -16.41 4.43
C ALA A 283 8.74 -15.18 4.27
N PRO A 284 10.09 -15.37 4.35
CA PRO A 284 11.04 -14.25 4.34
C PRO A 284 11.02 -13.41 3.06
N MET A 285 10.54 -13.98 1.95
CA MET A 285 10.36 -13.28 0.67
C MET A 285 9.07 -12.44 0.60
N LEU A 286 8.24 -12.45 1.64
CA LEU A 286 6.98 -11.72 1.70
C LEU A 286 6.97 -10.72 2.87
N VAL A 287 6.70 -9.47 2.54
CA VAL A 287 6.42 -8.41 3.52
C VAL A 287 4.91 -8.26 3.62
N ALA A 288 4.33 -8.84 4.67
CA ALA A 288 2.92 -8.66 5.01
C ALA A 288 2.75 -7.41 5.88
N GLN A 289 1.74 -6.58 5.58
CA GLN A 289 1.41 -5.39 6.37
C GLN A 289 -0.09 -5.27 6.56
N THR A 290 -0.52 -5.24 7.83
CA THR A 290 -1.93 -5.05 8.18
C THR A 290 -2.33 -3.57 8.27
N TYR A 291 -3.41 -3.22 7.58
CA TYR A 291 -4.18 -1.98 7.76
C TYR A 291 -5.50 -2.31 8.44
N GLU A 292 -5.86 -1.54 9.47
CA GLU A 292 -7.00 -1.80 10.35
C GLU A 292 -8.13 -0.78 10.11
N GLY A 293 -9.36 -1.16 10.47
CA GLY A 293 -10.50 -0.25 10.49
C GLY A 293 -11.21 -0.08 9.14
N GLY A 294 -11.01 -1.00 8.20
CA GLY A 294 -11.59 -0.99 6.87
C GLY A 294 -10.61 -0.51 5.80
N TRP A 295 -11.12 0.23 4.82
CA TRP A 295 -10.30 0.76 3.73
C TRP A 295 -9.12 1.60 4.27
N PRO A 296 -7.87 1.35 3.85
CA PRO A 296 -6.71 2.04 4.40
C PRO A 296 -6.82 3.57 4.32
N ALA A 297 -6.48 4.25 5.43
CA ALA A 297 -6.38 5.70 5.46
C ALA A 297 -5.12 6.22 4.77
N ASP A 298 -4.06 5.39 4.67
CA ASP A 298 -2.88 5.67 3.85
C ASP A 298 -3.28 5.65 2.37
N PRO A 299 -3.25 6.81 1.67
CA PRO A 299 -3.67 6.89 0.27
C PRO A 299 -2.67 6.21 -0.67
N THR A 300 -1.55 5.70 -0.15
CA THR A 300 -0.51 4.98 -0.88
C THR A 300 -0.41 3.50 -0.51
N ALA A 301 -1.29 3.00 0.36
CA ALA A 301 -1.21 1.65 0.93
C ALA A 301 -1.03 0.55 -0.12
N PHE A 302 -1.67 0.70 -1.30
CA PHE A 302 -1.66 -0.29 -2.36
C PHE A 302 -0.63 -0.01 -3.47
N SER A 303 0.08 1.12 -3.43
CA SER A 303 0.86 1.62 -4.57
C SER A 303 1.97 0.65 -5.00
N ASN A 304 2.66 0.03 -4.04
CA ASN A 304 3.71 -0.98 -4.29
C ASN A 304 3.26 -2.42 -4.00
N ALA A 305 1.99 -2.68 -3.72
CA ALA A 305 1.47 -4.02 -3.43
C ALA A 305 1.72 -5.00 -4.60
N ASP A 306 1.99 -6.27 -4.26
CA ASP A 306 1.99 -7.40 -5.19
C ASP A 306 0.72 -8.25 -5.01
N ALA A 307 0.13 -8.25 -3.81
CA ALA A 307 -1.20 -8.76 -3.56
C ALA A 307 -1.92 -7.99 -2.46
N ILE A 308 -3.25 -8.11 -2.45
CA ILE A 308 -4.14 -7.59 -1.43
C ILE A 308 -5.00 -8.73 -0.91
N PHE A 309 -5.14 -8.78 0.41
CA PHE A 309 -6.03 -9.69 1.11
C PHE A 309 -7.10 -8.89 1.85
N PHE A 310 -8.35 -9.18 1.55
CA PHE A 310 -9.50 -8.60 2.22
C PHE A 310 -10.08 -9.62 3.21
N PHE A 311 -10.04 -9.27 4.48
CA PHE A 311 -10.80 -9.95 5.53
C PHE A 311 -11.49 -8.89 6.36
N MET A 312 -12.73 -8.59 5.93
CA MET A 312 -13.51 -7.43 6.30
C MET A 312 -14.98 -7.67 5.97
N ASP A 313 -15.83 -6.67 6.21
CA ASP A 313 -17.26 -6.75 5.88
C ASP A 313 -17.54 -6.97 4.39
N GLY A 314 -18.72 -7.54 4.13
CA GLY A 314 -19.23 -7.91 2.81
C GLY A 314 -20.53 -7.22 2.41
N GLY A 315 -21.12 -7.74 1.34
CA GLY A 315 -22.41 -7.29 0.81
C GLY A 315 -22.39 -5.81 0.45
N GLY A 316 -23.51 -5.12 0.70
CA GLY A 316 -23.61 -3.67 0.47
C GLY A 316 -22.65 -2.83 1.33
N GLY A 317 -22.12 -3.39 2.43
CA GLY A 317 -21.13 -2.77 3.30
C GLY A 317 -19.69 -3.01 2.88
N HIS A 318 -19.44 -3.83 1.86
CA HIS A 318 -18.10 -4.22 1.45
C HIS A 318 -17.24 -2.98 1.12
N PRO A 319 -16.10 -2.74 1.80
CA PRO A 319 -15.33 -1.50 1.63
C PRO A 319 -14.89 -1.18 0.20
N VAL A 320 -14.66 -2.19 -0.65
CA VAL A 320 -14.32 -2.03 -2.08
C VAL A 320 -15.49 -1.53 -2.93
N VAL A 321 -16.75 -1.86 -2.58
CA VAL A 321 -17.91 -1.40 -3.38
C VAL A 321 -18.36 0.02 -3.00
N GLN A 322 -17.67 0.65 -2.05
CA GLN A 322 -17.94 2.04 -1.67
C GLN A 322 -17.21 3.01 -2.58
N SER A 323 -17.81 4.17 -2.82
CA SER A 323 -17.21 5.24 -3.63
C SER A 323 -16.75 4.73 -5.01
N ASN A 324 -15.54 5.11 -5.44
CA ASN A 324 -14.89 4.72 -6.70
C ASN A 324 -13.90 3.54 -6.54
N ARG A 325 -13.89 2.85 -5.40
CA ARG A 325 -12.82 1.90 -5.04
C ARG A 325 -12.78 0.64 -5.91
N LEU A 326 -13.89 0.26 -6.54
CA LEU A 326 -13.91 -0.80 -7.56
C LEU A 326 -12.95 -0.47 -8.71
N ALA A 327 -12.94 0.78 -9.19
CA ALA A 327 -12.04 1.21 -10.26
C ALA A 327 -10.58 1.26 -9.79
N GLU A 328 -10.33 1.64 -8.54
CA GLU A 328 -8.99 1.62 -7.94
C GLU A 328 -8.44 0.19 -7.90
N VAL A 329 -9.23 -0.78 -7.40
CA VAL A 329 -8.82 -2.19 -7.40
C VAL A 329 -8.70 -2.75 -8.82
N ALA A 330 -9.57 -2.38 -9.75
CA ALA A 330 -9.46 -2.79 -11.15
C ALA A 330 -8.12 -2.34 -11.78
N ALA A 331 -7.66 -1.12 -11.48
CA ALA A 331 -6.37 -0.62 -11.94
C ALA A 331 -5.19 -1.43 -11.36
N LEU A 332 -5.29 -1.86 -10.10
CA LEU A 332 -4.31 -2.75 -9.46
C LEU A 332 -4.31 -4.15 -10.08
N VAL A 333 -5.49 -4.72 -10.32
CA VAL A 333 -5.64 -6.02 -10.99
C VAL A 333 -5.04 -6.00 -12.39
N LYS A 334 -5.26 -4.92 -13.15
CA LYS A 334 -4.65 -4.72 -14.47
C LYS A 334 -3.12 -4.66 -14.42
N ARG A 335 -2.53 -4.22 -13.30
CA ARG A 335 -1.08 -4.26 -13.05
C ARG A 335 -0.58 -5.64 -12.61
N GLY A 336 -1.45 -6.63 -12.50
CA GLY A 336 -1.13 -8.01 -12.08
C GLY A 336 -1.19 -8.24 -10.57
N VAL A 337 -1.69 -7.29 -9.78
CA VAL A 337 -1.81 -7.44 -8.31
C VAL A 337 -2.76 -8.59 -7.97
N GLY A 338 -2.31 -9.53 -7.14
CA GLY A 338 -3.14 -10.64 -6.67
C GLY A 338 -4.25 -10.17 -5.71
N ILE A 339 -5.43 -10.79 -5.76
CA ILE A 339 -6.56 -10.45 -4.89
C ILE A 339 -7.01 -11.71 -4.15
N ALA A 340 -7.10 -11.63 -2.83
CA ALA A 340 -7.67 -12.67 -2.01
C ALA A 340 -8.79 -12.12 -1.13
N CYS A 341 -9.91 -12.83 -1.02
CA CYS A 341 -11.02 -12.50 -0.14
C CYS A 341 -11.37 -13.69 0.76
N LEU A 342 -11.68 -13.40 2.03
CA LEU A 342 -12.05 -14.40 3.02
C LEU A 342 -13.41 -14.09 3.64
N HIS A 343 -14.22 -15.14 3.79
CA HIS A 343 -15.51 -15.12 4.48
C HIS A 343 -16.43 -14.05 3.92
N TYR A 344 -16.93 -13.14 4.76
CA TYR A 344 -17.85 -12.09 4.36
C TYR A 344 -17.28 -11.21 3.23
N ALA A 345 -15.96 -11.04 3.13
CA ALA A 345 -15.32 -10.31 2.04
C ALA A 345 -15.45 -10.98 0.66
N VAL A 346 -15.98 -12.22 0.55
CA VAL A 346 -16.34 -12.81 -0.74
C VAL A 346 -17.75 -12.42 -1.21
N GLU A 347 -18.51 -11.70 -0.39
CA GLU A 347 -19.86 -11.24 -0.71
C GLU A 347 -19.85 -9.81 -1.24
N VAL A 348 -20.52 -9.62 -2.38
CA VAL A 348 -20.82 -8.31 -2.95
C VAL A 348 -22.22 -8.33 -3.60
N PRO A 349 -22.92 -7.19 -3.70
CA PRO A 349 -24.17 -7.11 -4.45
C PRO A 349 -23.92 -7.49 -5.91
N LYS A 350 -24.81 -8.28 -6.50
CA LYS A 350 -24.73 -8.72 -7.89
C LYS A 350 -24.48 -7.55 -8.87
N GLU A 351 -25.29 -6.50 -8.73
CA GLU A 351 -25.24 -5.32 -9.60
C GLU A 351 -24.08 -4.36 -9.28
N LYS A 352 -23.29 -4.62 -8.23
CA LYS A 352 -22.19 -3.76 -7.79
C LYS A 352 -21.04 -4.59 -7.20
N GLY A 353 -20.09 -4.97 -8.04
CA GLY A 353 -18.93 -5.77 -7.66
C GLY A 353 -19.00 -7.23 -8.14
N GLY A 354 -20.18 -7.76 -8.48
CA GLY A 354 -20.33 -9.14 -8.92
C GLY A 354 -19.49 -9.47 -10.17
N ALA A 355 -19.59 -8.65 -11.22
CA ALA A 355 -18.78 -8.82 -12.43
C ALA A 355 -17.27 -8.70 -12.13
N GLU A 356 -16.88 -7.70 -11.34
CA GLU A 356 -15.50 -7.49 -10.93
C GLU A 356 -14.96 -8.67 -10.14
N PHE A 357 -15.72 -9.24 -9.20
CA PHE A 357 -15.28 -10.38 -8.41
C PHE A 357 -15.17 -11.65 -9.24
N LEU A 358 -16.04 -11.86 -10.24
CA LEU A 358 -15.86 -12.92 -11.23
C LEU A 358 -14.58 -12.72 -12.05
N ASP A 359 -14.19 -11.48 -12.36
CA ASP A 359 -12.95 -11.16 -13.06
C ASP A 359 -11.70 -11.23 -12.17
N TRP A 360 -11.82 -10.96 -10.87
CA TRP A 360 -10.68 -10.87 -9.94
C TRP A 360 -10.41 -12.18 -9.22
N LEU A 361 -11.47 -12.81 -8.71
CA LEU A 361 -11.47 -13.99 -7.86
C LEU A 361 -11.98 -15.25 -8.57
N GLY A 362 -12.71 -15.11 -9.69
CA GLY A 362 -13.33 -16.23 -10.39
C GLY A 362 -14.65 -16.71 -9.79
N GLY A 363 -15.04 -16.19 -8.63
CA GLY A 363 -16.28 -16.52 -7.93
C GLY A 363 -16.56 -15.58 -6.76
N TYR A 364 -17.80 -15.56 -6.30
CA TYR A 364 -18.26 -14.73 -5.18
C TYR A 364 -19.59 -15.23 -4.59
N PHE A 365 -19.95 -14.72 -3.41
CA PHE A 365 -21.27 -14.93 -2.82
C PHE A 365 -22.27 -13.94 -3.43
N GLU A 366 -23.29 -14.46 -4.11
CA GLU A 366 -24.43 -13.70 -4.58
C GLU A 366 -25.64 -13.94 -3.67
N THR A 367 -26.22 -12.86 -3.14
CA THR A 367 -27.48 -12.85 -2.38
C THR A 367 -28.62 -13.49 -3.18
N ASP A 368 -29.52 -14.21 -2.50
CA ASP A 368 -30.63 -15.01 -3.06
C ASP A 368 -30.20 -16.21 -3.93
N TRP A 369 -28.90 -16.41 -4.15
CA TRP A 369 -28.33 -17.56 -4.86
C TRP A 369 -27.47 -18.45 -3.95
N SER A 370 -26.59 -17.83 -3.18
CA SER A 370 -25.62 -18.47 -2.30
C SER A 370 -26.18 -18.54 -0.87
N VAL A 371 -25.66 -19.45 -0.05
CA VAL A 371 -26.22 -19.71 1.29
C VAL A 371 -25.13 -19.79 2.35
N ASN A 372 -25.42 -19.35 3.58
CA ASN A 372 -24.45 -19.28 4.70
C ASN A 372 -24.85 -20.06 5.99
N PRO A 373 -25.13 -21.37 5.94
CA PRO A 373 -25.41 -22.12 7.15
C PRO A 373 -24.16 -22.29 8.02
N THR A 374 -24.35 -22.45 9.33
CA THR A 374 -23.32 -22.99 10.22
C THR A 374 -23.36 -24.51 10.21
N TRP A 375 -22.22 -25.15 9.98
CA TRP A 375 -22.09 -26.61 9.98
C TRP A 375 -20.65 -27.06 10.18
N GLU A 376 -20.49 -28.32 10.61
CA GLU A 376 -19.19 -28.94 10.76
C GLU A 376 -18.67 -29.42 9.41
N LEU A 377 -17.60 -28.78 8.92
CA LEU A 377 -16.87 -29.27 7.77
C LEU A 377 -16.18 -30.58 8.12
N ALA A 378 -16.53 -31.65 7.39
CA ALA A 378 -15.91 -32.96 7.48
C ALA A 378 -15.77 -33.57 6.08
N ALA A 379 -14.99 -34.66 5.96
CA ALA A 379 -14.76 -35.38 4.70
C ALA A 379 -14.34 -34.44 3.53
N THR A 380 -13.38 -33.56 3.81
CA THR A 380 -12.91 -32.58 2.84
C THR A 380 -12.15 -33.24 1.69
N GLU A 381 -12.33 -32.70 0.49
CA GLU A 381 -11.46 -32.97 -0.65
C GLU A 381 -10.64 -31.73 -0.98
N LEU A 382 -9.33 -31.91 -1.05
CA LEU A 382 -8.36 -30.87 -1.38
C LEU A 382 -7.92 -31.01 -2.84
N ALA A 383 -7.64 -29.89 -3.50
CA ALA A 383 -7.05 -29.91 -4.84
C ALA A 383 -5.76 -30.75 -4.88
N VAL A 384 -5.67 -31.69 -5.82
CA VAL A 384 -4.49 -32.51 -6.03
C VAL A 384 -3.42 -31.69 -6.77
N GLY A 385 -2.21 -31.63 -6.20
CA GLY A 385 -1.04 -31.02 -6.86
C GLY A 385 -1.01 -29.48 -6.88
N HIS A 386 -2.06 -28.79 -6.42
CA HIS A 386 -2.08 -27.33 -6.38
C HIS A 386 -1.15 -26.80 -5.27
N PRO A 387 -0.35 -25.73 -5.50
CA PRO A 387 0.55 -25.20 -4.47
C PRO A 387 -0.12 -24.85 -3.15
N ILE A 388 -1.38 -24.37 -3.18
CA ILE A 388 -2.13 -24.00 -1.98
C ILE A 388 -2.36 -25.19 -1.03
N THR A 389 -2.44 -26.41 -1.55
CA THR A 389 -2.72 -27.62 -0.74
C THR A 389 -1.46 -28.32 -0.22
N ARG A 390 -0.26 -27.78 -0.51
CA ARG A 390 1.02 -28.31 -0.01
C ARG A 390 1.05 -28.38 1.52
N GLY A 391 1.31 -29.58 2.03
CA GLY A 391 1.32 -29.87 3.46
C GLY A 391 -0.04 -29.77 4.17
N VAL A 392 -1.14 -29.49 3.48
CA VAL A 392 -2.48 -29.41 4.09
C VAL A 392 -3.07 -30.82 4.14
N LYS A 393 -3.48 -31.27 5.33
CA LYS A 393 -4.20 -32.52 5.53
C LYS A 393 -5.71 -32.26 5.58
N PRO A 394 -6.56 -33.26 5.31
CA PRO A 394 -7.98 -33.15 5.61
C PRO A 394 -8.20 -32.77 7.08
N PHE A 395 -9.13 -31.84 7.33
CA PHE A 395 -9.38 -31.28 8.65
C PHE A 395 -10.87 -31.14 8.91
N VAL A 396 -11.22 -31.08 10.20
CA VAL A 396 -12.59 -30.83 10.67
C VAL A 396 -12.68 -29.44 11.27
N CYS A 397 -13.74 -28.71 10.95
CA CYS A 397 -13.89 -27.32 11.34
C CYS A 397 -15.36 -26.89 11.34
N ASN A 398 -15.93 -26.58 12.51
CA ASN A 398 -17.24 -25.96 12.58
C ASN A 398 -17.14 -24.47 12.24
N ASP A 399 -17.91 -24.03 11.25
CA ASP A 399 -17.89 -22.65 10.77
C ASP A 399 -19.20 -22.28 10.07
N GLU A 400 -19.37 -21.01 9.74
CA GLU A 400 -20.42 -20.55 8.83
C GLU A 400 -19.91 -20.69 7.37
N TRP A 401 -19.76 -21.93 6.91
CA TRP A 401 -19.24 -22.22 5.57
C TRP A 401 -20.29 -21.92 4.50
N TYR A 402 -20.01 -20.93 3.66
CA TYR A 402 -20.88 -20.58 2.54
C TYR A 402 -20.74 -21.58 1.39
N TYR A 403 -21.84 -21.85 0.69
CA TYR A 403 -21.83 -22.69 -0.50
C TYR A 403 -22.89 -22.27 -1.53
N HIS A 404 -22.93 -22.98 -2.66
CA HIS A 404 -23.70 -22.60 -3.85
C HIS A 404 -23.27 -21.23 -4.40
N MET A 405 -21.96 -20.99 -4.42
CA MET A 405 -21.36 -19.74 -4.85
C MET A 405 -21.59 -19.49 -6.35
N ARG A 406 -21.50 -18.23 -6.79
CA ARG A 406 -21.35 -17.91 -8.20
C ARG A 406 -19.92 -18.16 -8.63
N PHE A 407 -19.75 -18.77 -9.79
CA PHE A 407 -18.45 -18.94 -10.43
C PHE A 407 -18.53 -18.47 -11.86
N ARG A 408 -17.40 -18.04 -12.40
CA ARG A 408 -17.27 -17.75 -13.82
C ARG A 408 -17.55 -19.01 -14.62
N ASP A 409 -18.42 -18.93 -15.62
CA ASP A 409 -18.56 -19.99 -16.61
C ASP A 409 -17.26 -20.07 -17.41
N SER A 410 -16.42 -21.09 -17.20
CA SER A 410 -15.49 -21.63 -18.21
C SER A 410 -14.54 -22.68 -17.63
N SER A 411 -14.67 -23.92 -18.13
CA SER A 411 -13.62 -24.70 -18.83
C SER A 411 -12.14 -24.69 -18.36
N GLY A 412 -11.82 -24.32 -17.11
CA GLY A 412 -10.60 -24.78 -16.43
C GLY A 412 -9.63 -23.74 -15.85
N LYS A 413 -10.07 -22.54 -15.44
CA LYS A 413 -9.17 -21.60 -14.71
C LYS A 413 -9.54 -21.34 -13.26
N VAL A 414 -10.76 -21.67 -12.84
CA VAL A 414 -11.12 -21.72 -11.42
C VAL A 414 -10.84 -23.15 -10.94
N THR A 415 -9.92 -23.28 -9.99
CA THR A 415 -9.56 -24.57 -9.38
C THR A 415 -10.21 -24.63 -8.00
N PRO A 416 -11.15 -25.57 -7.75
CA PRO A 416 -11.63 -25.84 -6.40
C PRO A 416 -10.48 -26.30 -5.52
N ILE A 417 -10.17 -25.55 -4.46
CA ILE A 417 -9.08 -25.84 -3.53
C ILE A 417 -9.56 -26.70 -2.37
N LEU A 418 -10.75 -26.38 -1.85
CA LEU A 418 -11.40 -27.09 -0.75
C LEU A 418 -12.86 -27.32 -1.13
N THR A 419 -13.29 -28.57 -1.05
CA THR A 419 -14.69 -28.95 -1.25
C THR A 419 -15.17 -29.92 -0.17
N ALA A 420 -16.47 -29.92 0.08
CA ALA A 420 -17.13 -30.88 0.98
C ALA A 420 -18.61 -31.05 0.59
N ILE A 421 -19.26 -32.08 1.13
CA ILE A 421 -20.71 -32.27 1.00
C ILE A 421 -21.35 -31.72 2.30
N PRO A 422 -22.05 -30.58 2.26
CA PRO A 422 -22.77 -30.09 3.43
C PRO A 422 -23.90 -31.07 3.81
N PRO A 423 -24.21 -31.23 5.11
CA PRO A 423 -25.37 -32.02 5.53
C PRO A 423 -26.65 -31.48 4.91
N ASP A 424 -27.56 -32.38 4.49
CA ASP A 424 -28.82 -32.00 3.86
C ASP A 424 -29.71 -31.13 4.76
N SER A 425 -29.58 -31.24 6.09
CA SER A 425 -30.27 -30.37 7.05
C SER A 425 -29.94 -28.89 6.85
N THR A 426 -28.74 -28.56 6.37
CA THR A 426 -28.36 -27.18 6.04
C THR A 426 -29.10 -26.63 4.83
N ARG A 427 -29.69 -27.53 4.02
CA ARG A 427 -30.47 -27.19 2.82
C ARG A 427 -31.96 -26.97 3.10
N GLU A 428 -32.42 -27.10 4.34
CA GLU A 428 -33.85 -27.10 4.70
C GLU A 428 -34.35 -25.78 5.30
N ARG A 429 -33.48 -24.77 5.40
CA ARG A 429 -33.86 -23.43 5.87
C ARG A 429 -34.91 -22.79 4.95
N PRO A 430 -35.73 -21.83 5.45
CA PRO A 430 -36.66 -21.05 4.61
C PRO A 430 -35.96 -20.28 3.50
N ASP A 431 -36.72 -19.81 2.52
CA ASP A 431 -36.17 -18.97 1.45
C ASP A 431 -35.75 -17.59 1.98
N GLY A 432 -34.62 -17.08 1.49
CA GLY A 432 -34.21 -15.73 1.79
C GLY A 432 -32.80 -15.35 1.31
N PRO A 433 -32.39 -14.08 1.50
CA PRO A 433 -31.19 -13.47 0.92
C PRO A 433 -29.87 -14.23 1.17
N HIS A 434 -29.69 -14.75 2.38
CA HIS A 434 -28.54 -15.60 2.77
C HIS A 434 -28.99 -17.00 3.20
N SER A 435 -30.29 -17.24 3.17
CA SER A 435 -30.93 -18.47 3.60
C SER A 435 -31.00 -19.46 2.43
N ASN A 436 -32.00 -20.33 2.35
CA ASN A 436 -32.09 -21.30 1.26
C ASN A 436 -32.80 -20.74 0.02
N ASN A 437 -32.89 -21.56 -1.02
CA ASN A 437 -33.69 -21.31 -2.20
C ASN A 437 -34.04 -22.64 -2.90
N PRO A 438 -35.02 -22.68 -3.83
CA PRO A 438 -35.40 -23.92 -4.52
C PRO A 438 -34.24 -24.64 -5.22
N THR A 439 -33.28 -23.90 -5.78
CA THR A 439 -32.11 -24.48 -6.47
C THR A 439 -31.22 -25.24 -5.50
N VAL A 440 -30.90 -24.63 -4.35
CA VAL A 440 -30.05 -25.25 -3.32
C VAL A 440 -30.72 -26.49 -2.73
N ARG A 441 -32.04 -26.46 -2.49
CA ARG A 441 -32.82 -27.63 -2.06
C ARG A 441 -32.80 -28.77 -3.06
N SER A 442 -32.81 -28.47 -4.36
CA SER A 442 -32.77 -29.51 -5.40
C SER A 442 -31.42 -30.25 -5.48
N LYS A 443 -30.38 -29.71 -4.84
CA LYS A 443 -29.00 -30.20 -4.87
C LYS A 443 -28.57 -30.93 -3.58
N LYS A 444 -29.50 -31.59 -2.87
CA LYS A 444 -29.16 -32.45 -1.72
C LYS A 444 -28.08 -33.48 -2.09
N GLY A 445 -27.17 -33.74 -1.15
CA GLY A 445 -25.99 -34.60 -1.35
C GLY A 445 -24.91 -34.05 -2.30
N SER A 446 -25.08 -32.85 -2.86
CA SER A 446 -24.07 -32.27 -3.77
C SER A 446 -22.84 -31.77 -3.02
N ARG A 447 -21.67 -32.01 -3.62
CA ARG A 447 -20.39 -31.46 -3.18
C ARG A 447 -20.27 -30.00 -3.61
N GLU A 448 -19.82 -29.17 -2.69
CA GLU A 448 -19.76 -27.71 -2.81
C GLU A 448 -18.31 -27.21 -2.71
N VAL A 449 -18.03 -26.09 -3.37
CA VAL A 449 -16.71 -25.43 -3.35
C VAL A 449 -16.68 -24.39 -2.23
N LEU A 450 -15.74 -24.53 -1.31
CA LEU A 450 -15.59 -23.69 -0.11
C LEU A 450 -14.34 -22.81 -0.14
N ALA A 451 -13.33 -23.20 -0.93
CA ALA A 451 -12.22 -22.35 -1.30
C ALA A 451 -11.82 -22.62 -2.74
N TRP A 452 -11.34 -21.61 -3.44
CA TRP A 452 -10.96 -21.70 -4.85
C TRP A 452 -9.79 -20.79 -5.19
N ALA A 453 -9.05 -21.18 -6.22
CA ALA A 453 -7.99 -20.38 -6.82
C ALA A 453 -8.39 -20.02 -8.25
N TYR A 454 -7.99 -18.83 -8.70
CA TYR A 454 -8.24 -18.36 -10.04
C TYR A 454 -6.97 -17.73 -10.62
N GLU A 455 -6.53 -18.23 -11.76
CA GLU A 455 -5.42 -17.64 -12.51
C GLU A 455 -5.98 -16.82 -13.66
N ARG A 456 -5.80 -15.49 -13.58
CA ARG A 456 -6.36 -14.58 -14.57
C ARG A 456 -5.63 -14.72 -15.91
N PRO A 457 -6.34 -14.71 -17.06
CA PRO A 457 -5.72 -14.79 -18.37
C PRO A 457 -4.61 -13.76 -18.62
N GLU A 458 -4.81 -12.52 -18.16
CA GLU A 458 -3.86 -11.40 -18.31
C GLU A 458 -2.77 -11.37 -17.22
N GLY A 459 -2.75 -12.36 -16.32
CA GLY A 459 -1.82 -12.45 -15.21
C GLY A 459 -2.37 -12.00 -13.86
N GLY A 460 -1.65 -12.41 -12.82
CA GLY A 460 -2.05 -12.28 -11.43
C GLY A 460 -3.05 -13.36 -10.98
N ARG A 461 -3.22 -13.45 -9.66
CA ARG A 461 -3.87 -14.59 -9.00
C ARG A 461 -5.05 -14.11 -8.14
N GLY A 462 -6.10 -14.90 -8.11
CA GLY A 462 -7.33 -14.70 -7.34
C GLY A 462 -7.52 -15.85 -6.35
N PHE A 463 -7.95 -15.56 -5.13
CA PHE A 463 -8.29 -16.59 -4.15
C PHE A 463 -9.52 -16.22 -3.33
N GLY A 464 -10.48 -17.15 -3.22
CA GLY A 464 -11.63 -17.01 -2.33
C GLY A 464 -11.74 -18.17 -1.36
N CYS A 465 -12.18 -17.89 -0.14
CA CYS A 465 -12.47 -18.91 0.88
C CYS A 465 -13.68 -18.46 1.71
N THR A 466 -14.60 -19.37 2.02
CA THR A 466 -15.85 -19.06 2.70
C THR A 466 -15.80 -19.23 4.21
N GLY A 467 -14.75 -19.85 4.77
CA GLY A 467 -14.61 -20.06 6.22
C GLY A 467 -14.03 -18.86 6.97
N ALA A 468 -13.73 -19.04 8.25
CA ALA A 468 -13.27 -18.05 9.23
C ALA A 468 -14.33 -17.08 9.76
N HIS A 469 -15.59 -17.52 9.91
CA HIS A 469 -16.55 -16.80 10.74
C HIS A 469 -16.05 -16.82 12.19
N PHE A 470 -15.74 -18.00 12.72
CA PHE A 470 -15.26 -18.18 14.08
C PHE A 470 -13.74 -18.04 14.16
N HIS A 471 -13.26 -17.10 14.96
CA HIS A 471 -11.83 -16.84 15.15
C HIS A 471 -11.07 -18.06 15.67
N ALA A 472 -11.72 -18.90 16.48
CA ALA A 472 -11.13 -20.13 17.02
C ALA A 472 -10.56 -21.07 15.94
N ASN A 473 -11.09 -21.00 14.71
CA ASN A 473 -10.65 -21.84 13.60
C ASN A 473 -9.22 -21.52 13.14
N TRP A 474 -8.66 -20.36 13.46
CA TRP A 474 -7.24 -20.09 13.28
C TRP A 474 -6.35 -21.01 14.12
N GLY A 475 -6.88 -21.65 15.17
CA GLY A 475 -6.19 -22.69 15.92
C GLY A 475 -6.00 -24.00 15.15
N ASN A 476 -6.83 -24.27 14.13
CA ASN A 476 -6.68 -25.44 13.27
C ASN A 476 -5.46 -25.27 12.33
N ASN A 477 -4.47 -26.15 12.48
CA ASN A 477 -3.21 -26.06 11.76
C ASN A 477 -3.36 -26.18 10.23
N ASP A 478 -4.25 -27.05 9.77
CA ASP A 478 -4.42 -27.31 8.34
C ASP A 478 -5.24 -26.22 7.66
N PHE A 479 -6.30 -25.73 8.31
CA PHE A 479 -7.02 -24.54 7.84
C PHE A 479 -6.09 -23.32 7.75
N ARG A 480 -5.33 -23.06 8.82
CA ARG A 480 -4.37 -21.94 8.85
C ARG A 480 -3.27 -22.12 7.79
N ARG A 481 -2.74 -23.33 7.59
CA ARG A 481 -1.73 -23.61 6.55
C ARG A 481 -2.28 -23.35 5.15
N MET A 482 -3.51 -23.80 4.85
CA MET A 482 -4.17 -23.52 3.57
C MET A 482 -4.26 -22.01 3.30
N MET A 483 -4.66 -21.24 4.32
CA MET A 483 -4.75 -19.78 4.21
C MET A 483 -3.37 -19.13 4.03
N LEU A 484 -2.35 -19.54 4.78
CA LEU A 484 -0.98 -19.00 4.60
C LEU A 484 -0.41 -19.34 3.22
N ASN A 485 -0.63 -20.55 2.74
CA ASN A 485 -0.23 -20.98 1.40
C ASN A 485 -0.94 -20.15 0.32
N SER A 486 -2.24 -19.88 0.48
CA SER A 486 -3.00 -19.09 -0.50
C SER A 486 -2.54 -17.65 -0.57
N LEU A 487 -2.19 -17.03 0.55
CA LEU A 487 -1.65 -15.66 0.58
C LEU A 487 -0.28 -15.56 -0.10
N LEU A 488 0.58 -16.55 0.15
CA LEU A 488 1.90 -16.63 -0.48
C LEU A 488 1.77 -16.84 -2.00
N TRP A 489 0.92 -17.79 -2.41
CA TRP A 489 0.62 -18.05 -3.81
C TRP A 489 0.00 -16.82 -4.49
N THR A 490 -0.96 -16.15 -3.86
CA THR A 490 -1.63 -14.96 -4.43
C THR A 490 -0.66 -13.80 -4.63
N SER A 491 0.37 -13.70 -3.80
CA SER A 491 1.47 -12.72 -3.93
C SER A 491 2.48 -13.04 -5.04
N GLY A 492 2.24 -14.12 -5.80
CA GLY A 492 3.10 -14.55 -6.90
C GLY A 492 4.35 -15.30 -6.45
N LEU A 493 4.40 -15.77 -5.19
CA LEU A 493 5.51 -16.55 -4.66
C LEU A 493 5.22 -18.06 -4.71
N ASP A 494 6.29 -18.85 -4.67
CA ASP A 494 6.19 -20.29 -4.56
C ASP A 494 5.84 -20.70 -3.13
N VAL A 495 4.89 -21.63 -3.00
CA VAL A 495 4.55 -22.24 -1.72
C VAL A 495 5.57 -23.33 -1.39
N PRO A 496 6.18 -23.38 -0.19
CA PRO A 496 7.08 -24.47 0.19
C PRO A 496 6.45 -25.85 0.01
N VAL A 497 7.26 -26.88 -0.28
CA VAL A 497 6.77 -28.26 -0.50
C VAL A 497 5.95 -28.78 0.68
N GLU A 498 6.38 -28.47 1.90
CA GLU A 498 5.70 -28.83 3.15
C GLU A 498 4.59 -27.84 3.56
N GLY A 499 4.32 -26.83 2.73
CA GLY A 499 3.48 -25.69 3.06
C GLY A 499 4.16 -24.69 3.99
N VAL A 500 3.51 -23.54 4.22
CA VAL A 500 3.99 -22.53 5.16
C VAL A 500 3.87 -23.07 6.58
N ALA A 501 5.01 -23.14 7.29
CA ALA A 501 5.04 -23.53 8.68
C ALA A 501 4.41 -22.44 9.56
N SER A 502 3.64 -22.82 10.59
CA SER A 502 3.12 -21.86 11.57
C SER A 502 2.76 -22.55 12.87
N THR A 503 2.94 -21.81 13.97
CA THR A 503 2.50 -22.19 15.31
C THR A 503 1.71 -21.03 15.90
N VAL A 504 0.58 -21.34 16.52
CA VAL A 504 -0.29 -20.40 17.22
C VAL A 504 -0.59 -20.98 18.59
N THR A 505 -0.28 -20.23 19.65
CA THR A 505 -0.65 -20.61 21.02
C THR A 505 -2.07 -20.12 21.37
N PRO A 506 -2.71 -20.66 22.42
CA PRO A 506 -4.00 -20.14 22.89
C PRO A 506 -3.96 -18.64 23.24
N GLU A 507 -2.86 -18.16 23.82
CA GLU A 507 -2.70 -16.74 24.17
C GLU A 507 -2.64 -15.86 22.92
N GLU A 508 -1.94 -16.33 21.88
CA GLU A 508 -1.85 -15.63 20.59
C GLU A 508 -3.18 -15.60 19.85
N LEU A 509 -4.00 -16.65 19.99
CA LEU A 509 -5.35 -16.71 19.43
C LEU A 509 -6.32 -15.75 20.13
N MET A 510 -6.05 -15.40 21.39
CA MET A 510 -6.83 -14.41 22.13
C MET A 510 -6.29 -12.98 21.98
N ALA A 511 -5.12 -12.80 21.38
CA ALA A 511 -4.51 -11.49 21.19
C ALA A 511 -5.24 -10.69 20.11
N ASN A 512 -5.45 -9.39 20.37
CA ASN A 512 -6.08 -8.43 19.45
C ASN A 512 -7.55 -8.70 19.09
N ILE A 513 -8.24 -9.59 19.82
CA ILE A 513 -9.70 -9.72 19.75
C ILE A 513 -10.31 -8.35 20.00
N ASP A 514 -11.36 -8.02 19.24
CA ASP A 514 -12.03 -6.73 19.32
C ASP A 514 -12.59 -6.52 20.73
N VAL A 515 -12.21 -5.40 21.35
CA VAL A 515 -12.81 -4.95 22.62
C VAL A 515 -14.17 -4.37 22.27
N LYS A 516 -15.22 -5.02 22.73
CA LYS A 516 -16.62 -4.69 22.43
C LYS A 516 -17.33 -4.15 23.66
#